data_AF-A0A529W5Q9-F1
#
_entry.id   AF-A0A529W5Q9-F1
#
_cell.length_a   1.000
_cell.length_b   1.000
_cell.length_c   1.000
_cell.angle_alpha   90.00
_cell.angle_beta   90.00
_cell.angle_gamma   90.00
#
_symmetry.space_group_name_H-M   'P 1'
#
loop_
_entity.id
_entity.type
_entity.pdbx_description
1 polymer ?
#
loop_
_entity_poly.entity_id
_entity_poly.type
_entity_poly.pdbx_seq_one_letter_code
_entity_poly.pdbx_strand_id
1 'polypeptide(L)' 'MIPASTKRTALAAILFLAAAMPAYAHVGAGSTSSFAAGFAHPLSGLDHMTAMVAVGLW' A
#
# COMPACT_ATOMS: atom_id res chain seq x y z
N MET A 1 27.09 7.63 26.68
CA MET A 1 26.87 6.46 25.79
C MET A 1 25.36 6.30 25.62
N ILE A 2 24.84 6.26 24.40
CA ILE A 2 23.38 6.14 24.16
C ILE A 2 22.94 4.69 24.42
N PRO A 3 21.88 4.44 25.23
CA PRO A 3 21.36 3.10 25.51
C PRO A 3 20.93 2.36 24.24
N ALA A 4 21.09 1.03 24.23
CA ALA A 4 20.67 0.20 23.09
C ALA A 4 19.15 0.27 22.83
N SER A 5 18.34 0.45 23.88
CA SER A 5 16.89 0.65 23.78
C SER A 5 16.53 1.93 23.02
N THR A 6 17.18 3.05 23.34
CA THR A 6 16.98 4.33 22.64
C THR A 6 17.29 4.22 21.16
N LYS A 7 18.35 3.50 20.78
CA LYS A 7 18.69 3.26 19.36
C LYS A 7 17.63 2.44 18.63
N ARG A 8 17.09 1.39 19.29
CA ARG A 8 16.02 0.55 18.72
C ARG A 8 14.73 1.36 18.53
N THR A 9 14.34 2.15 19.51
CA THR A 9 13.15 3.01 19.42
C THR A 9 13.31 4.06 18.31
N ALA A 10 14.49 4.67 18.19
CA ALA A 10 14.78 5.62 17.12
C ALA A 10 14.71 4.97 15.73
N LEU A 11 15.30 3.77 15.56
CA LEU A 11 15.21 3.03 14.31
C LEU A 11 13.75 2.68 13.96
N ALA A 12 12.98 2.19 14.93
CA ALA A 12 11.57 1.86 14.71
C ALA A 12 10.75 3.10 14.30
N ALA A 13 10.99 4.26 14.93
CA ALA A 13 10.34 5.51 14.56
C ALA A 13 10.69 5.95 13.14
N ILE A 14 11.97 5.83 12.74
CA ILE A 14 12.41 6.15 11.38
C ILE A 14 11.75 5.22 10.36
N LEU A 15 11.71 3.91 10.63
CA LEU A 15 11.06 2.94 9.74
C LEU A 15 9.56 3.18 9.63
N PHE A 16 8.89 3.52 10.72
CA PHE A 16 7.46 3.82 10.71
C PHE A 16 7.15 5.09 9.89
N LEU A 17 7.99 6.12 10.02
CA LEU A 17 7.84 7.34 9.23
C LEU A 17 8.16 7.09 7.74
N ALA A 18 9.13 6.24 7.44
CA ALA A 18 9.44 5.82 6.07
C ALA A 18 8.32 4.96 5.44
N ALA A 19 7.58 4.22 6.26
CA ALA A 19 6.41 3.45 5.83
C ALA A 19 5.14 4.31 5.65
N ALA A 20 5.15 5.56 6.11
CA ALA A 20 4.06 6.51 5.89
C ALA A 20 4.07 6.99 4.43
N MET A 21 3.54 6.17 3.53
CA MET A 21 3.30 6.56 2.15
C MET A 21 2.00 7.36 2.04
N PRO A 22 1.93 8.40 1.19
CA PRO A 22 0.68 9.05 0.85
C PRO A 22 -0.34 8.01 0.38
N ALA A 23 -1.61 8.17 0.76
CA ALA A 23 -2.66 7.42 0.09
C ALA A 23 -2.70 7.88 -1.38
N TYR A 24 -2.22 7.04 -2.29
CA TYR A 24 -2.34 7.26 -3.73
C TYR A 24 -3.81 7.08 -4.15
N ALA A 25 -4.67 8.00 -3.73
CA ALA A 25 -6.00 8.17 -4.29
C ALA A 25 -5.86 8.80 -5.68
N HIS A 26 -5.25 8.07 -6.60
CA HIS A 26 -5.04 8.51 -7.97
C HIS A 26 -6.37 8.36 -8.71
N VAL A 27 -7.16 9.43 -8.78
CA VAL A 27 -8.27 9.51 -9.74
C VAL A 27 -7.61 9.76 -11.09
N GLY A 28 -7.22 8.67 -11.78
CA GLY A 28 -6.45 8.76 -13.03
C GLY A 28 -7.06 9.76 -14.02
N ALA A 29 -6.20 10.51 -14.70
CA ALA A 29 -6.61 11.34 -15.83
C ALA A 29 -7.12 10.43 -16.96
N GLY A 30 -8.43 10.21 -17.03
CA GLY A 30 -9.06 9.26 -17.96
C GLY A 30 -10.44 8.77 -17.50
N SER A 31 -10.93 7.67 -18.09
CA SER A 31 -12.28 7.08 -17.97
C SER A 31 -12.63 6.47 -16.59
N THR A 32 -12.24 7.13 -15.51
CA THR A 32 -12.51 6.72 -14.12
C THR A 32 -14.00 6.65 -13.78
N SER A 33 -14.87 7.26 -14.59
CA SER A 33 -16.33 7.24 -14.46
C SER A 33 -17.05 6.20 -15.33
N SER A 34 -16.32 5.37 -16.08
CA SER A 34 -16.94 4.32 -16.90
C SER A 34 -17.33 3.09 -16.06
N PHE A 35 -18.39 2.40 -16.46
CA PHE A 35 -18.82 1.15 -15.80
C PHE A 35 -17.69 0.10 -15.75
N ALA A 36 -16.95 -0.05 -16.85
CA ALA A 36 -15.82 -0.97 -16.93
C ALA A 36 -14.71 -0.62 -15.92
N ALA A 37 -14.39 0.67 -15.76
CA ALA A 37 -13.42 1.12 -14.76
C ALA A 37 -13.92 0.88 -13.32
N GLY A 38 -15.22 1.12 -13.06
CA GLY A 38 -15.83 0.81 -11.76
C GLY A 38 -15.83 -0.70 -11.42
N PHE A 39 -16.09 -1.55 -12.41
CA PHE A 39 -16.07 -3.01 -12.26
C PHE A 39 -14.65 -3.55 -12.01
N ALA A 40 -13.63 -3.00 -12.67
CA ALA A 40 -12.25 -3.43 -12.50
C ALA A 40 -11.61 -2.93 -11.19
N HIS A 41 -12.11 -1.83 -10.61
CA HIS A 41 -11.51 -1.16 -9.45
C HIS A 41 -11.24 -2.10 -8.25
N PRO A 42 -12.15 -2.98 -7.80
CA PRO A 42 -11.91 -3.86 -6.65
C PRO A 42 -10.89 -4.97 -6.94
N LEU A 43 -10.66 -5.28 -8.22
CA LEU A 43 -9.81 -6.38 -8.67
C LEU A 43 -8.35 -5.98 -8.87
N SER A 44 -8.07 -4.67 -8.93
CA SER A 44 -6.72 -4.14 -9.16
C SER A 44 -6.01 -3.64 -7.91
N GLY A 45 -6.62 -3.76 -6.72
CA GLY A 45 -5.99 -3.36 -5.46
C GLY A 45 -4.80 -4.26 -5.09
N LEU A 46 -3.78 -3.71 -4.42
CA LEU A 46 -2.62 -4.49 -3.95
C LEU A 46 -3.03 -5.64 -3.03
N ASP A 47 -4.00 -5.42 -2.15
CA ASP A 47 -4.53 -6.46 -1.27
C ASP A 47 -5.19 -7.59 -2.08
N HIS A 48 -5.95 -7.24 -3.13
CA HIS A 48 -6.60 -8.21 -4.01
C HIS A 48 -5.56 -8.99 -4.82
N MET A 49 -4.56 -8.32 -5.39
CA MET A 49 -3.45 -8.95 -6.10
C MET A 49 -2.70 -9.93 -5.19
N THR A 50 -2.40 -9.50 -3.95
CA THR A 50 -1.74 -10.35 -2.95
C THR A 50 -2.57 -11.58 -2.62
N ALA A 51 -3.89 -11.44 -2.48
CA ALA A 51 -4.79 -12.56 -2.28
C ALA A 51 -4.81 -13.51 -3.49
N MET A 52 -4.87 -12.99 -4.73
CA MET A 52 -4.86 -13.79 -5.96
C MET A 52 -3.58 -14.63 -6.11
N VAL A 53 -2.42 -14.05 -5.80
CA VAL A 53 -1.15 -14.80 -5.73
C VAL A 53 -1.21 -15.88 -4.65
N ALA A 54 -1.70 -15.55 -3.45
CA ALA A 54 -1.77 -16.49 -2.33
C ALA A 54 -2.70 -17.69 -2.61
N VAL A 55 -3.76 -17.50 -3.39
CA VAL A 55 -4.70 -18.58 -3.77
C VAL A 55 -4.34 -19.28 -5.09
N GLY A 56 -3.27 -18.86 -5.78
CA GLY A 56 -2.78 -19.51 -7.01
C GLY A 56 -3.60 -19.22 -8.27
N LEU A 57 -4.32 -18.09 -8.30
CA LEU A 57 -5.06 -17.63 -9.49
C LEU A 57 -4.21 -16.70 -10.40
N TRP A 58 -2.93 -16.53 -10.08
CA TRP A 58 -1.90 -15.87 -10.89
C TRP A 58 -0.63 -16.74 -10.96
#